data_AF-A0A143X9X5-F1
#
_entry.id   AF-A0A143X9X5-F1
#
_cell.length_a   1.000
_cell.length_b   1.000
_cell.length_c   1.000
_cell.angle_alpha   90.00
_cell.angle_beta   90.00
_cell.angle_gamma   90.00
#
_symmetry.space_group_name_H-M   'P 1'
#
loop_
_entity.id
_entity.type
_entity.pdbx_description
1 polymer ?
#
loop_
_entity_poly.entity_id
_entity_poly.type
_entity_poly.pdbx_seq_one_letter_code
_entity_poly.pdbx_strand_id
1 'polypeptide(L)'
;MRKFVVVLAAFALACAAVYGAGSLAEPSTGVARIEPDSPCPATGCASGACHGFDDVPEPDGVHEMTCPEASCASTECHAWNSLTTRYHQASDASLNLWVLAPVALVVGLVLIVRKVG
;
A
#
# COMPACT_ATOMS: atom_id res chain seq x y z
N MET A 1 -10.09 -35.41 -7.43
CA MET A 1 -11.14 -34.43 -7.05
C MET A 1 -11.53 -34.45 -5.59
N ARG A 2 -12.05 -35.55 -5.01
CA ARG A 2 -12.54 -35.57 -3.61
C ARG A 2 -11.53 -35.07 -2.56
N LYS A 3 -10.28 -35.55 -2.61
CA LYS A 3 -9.21 -35.09 -1.67
C LYS A 3 -8.90 -33.60 -1.82
N PHE A 4 -8.91 -33.09 -3.06
CA PHE A 4 -8.62 -31.68 -3.35
C PHE A 4 -9.72 -30.76 -2.81
N VAL A 5 -10.98 -31.15 -2.97
CA VAL A 5 -12.13 -30.42 -2.41
C VAL A 5 -12.07 -30.41 -0.87
N VAL A 6 -11.72 -31.54 -0.24
CA VAL A 6 -11.58 -31.62 1.21
C VAL A 6 -10.45 -30.72 1.72
N VAL A 7 -9.31 -30.67 1.02
CA VAL A 7 -8.19 -29.79 1.38
C VAL A 7 -8.57 -28.32 1.22
N LEU A 8 -9.23 -27.94 0.13
CA LEU A 8 -9.71 -26.57 -0.09
C LEU A 8 -10.72 -26.15 0.98
N ALA A 9 -11.67 -27.03 1.32
CA ALA A 9 -12.65 -26.76 2.36
C ALA A 9 -11.98 -26.56 3.73
N ALA A 10 -11.04 -27.44 4.10
CA ALA A 10 -10.29 -27.32 5.34
C ALA A 10 -9.47 -26.02 5.41
N PHE A 11 -8.81 -25.66 4.30
CA PHE A 11 -8.05 -24.41 4.19
C PHE A 11 -8.95 -23.18 4.35
N ALA A 12 -10.08 -23.14 3.62
CA ALA A 12 -11.04 -22.05 3.72
C ALA A 12 -11.59 -21.90 5.15
N LEU A 13 -11.86 -23.02 5.84
CA LEU A 13 -12.34 -23.04 7.22
C LEU A 13 -11.29 -22.48 8.19
N ALA A 14 -10.02 -22.86 8.01
CA ALA A 14 -8.92 -22.32 8.80
C ALA A 14 -8.75 -20.82 8.58
N CYS A 15 -8.78 -20.35 7.33
CA CYS A 15 -8.72 -18.92 7.00
C CYS A 15 -9.88 -18.15 7.64
N ALA A 16 -11.11 -18.67 7.52
CA ALA A 16 -12.30 -18.04 8.10
C ALA A 16 -12.21 -17.96 9.63
N ALA A 17 -11.73 -19.01 10.30
CA ALA A 17 -11.56 -19.02 11.75
C ALA A 17 -10.51 -18.00 12.21
N VAL A 18 -9.36 -17.92 11.54
CA VAL A 18 -8.30 -16.94 11.85
C VAL A 18 -8.79 -15.52 11.60
N TYR A 19 -9.42 -15.26 10.46
CA TYR A 19 -9.97 -13.95 10.12
C TYR A 19 -11.05 -13.52 11.12
N GLY A 20 -11.98 -14.40 11.46
CA GLY A 20 -13.04 -14.13 12.42
C GLY A 20 -12.50 -13.85 13.83
N ALA A 21 -11.56 -14.67 14.30
CA ALA A 21 -10.93 -14.46 15.61
C ALA A 21 -10.14 -13.14 15.66
N GLY A 22 -9.38 -12.82 14.62
CA GLY A 22 -8.64 -11.56 14.51
C GLY A 22 -9.57 -10.34 14.50
N SER A 23 -10.63 -10.40 13.70
CA SER A 23 -11.62 -9.31 13.61
C SER A 23 -12.37 -9.06 14.92
N LEU A 24 -12.63 -10.11 15.72
CA LEU A 24 -13.24 -9.99 17.04
C LEU A 24 -12.26 -9.45 18.09
N ALA A 25 -10.98 -9.83 18.00
CA ALA A 25 -9.96 -9.40 18.94
C ALA A 25 -9.49 -7.96 18.70
N GLU A 26 -9.38 -7.56 17.42
CA GLU A 26 -8.97 -6.22 17.02
C GLU A 26 -9.89 -5.71 15.89
N PRO A 27 -11.05 -5.13 16.23
CA PRO A 27 -12.05 -4.67 15.26
C PRO A 27 -11.49 -3.65 14.26
N SER A 28 -10.47 -2.87 14.68
CA SER A 28 -9.83 -1.86 13.83
C SER A 28 -9.03 -2.45 12.66
N THR A 29 -8.70 -3.75 12.71
CA THR A 29 -7.99 -4.47 11.62
C THR A 29 -8.93 -5.15 10.62
N GLY A 30 -10.25 -5.07 10.85
CA GLY A 30 -11.25 -5.61 9.95
C GLY A 30 -11.22 -4.94 8.58
N VAL A 31 -11.64 -5.67 7.53
CA VAL A 31 -11.81 -5.09 6.19
C VAL A 31 -13.04 -4.18 6.21
N ALA A 32 -12.83 -2.89 6.44
CA ALA A 32 -13.83 -1.85 6.32
C ALA A 32 -13.70 -1.13 4.97
N ARG A 33 -14.82 -0.65 4.43
CA ARG A 33 -14.79 0.25 3.28
C ARG A 33 -14.22 1.59 3.75
N ILE A 34 -13.27 2.13 2.99
CA ILE A 34 -12.80 3.51 3.19
C ILE A 34 -13.84 4.46 2.59
N GLU A 35 -14.43 5.27 3.45
CA GLU A 35 -15.40 6.31 3.14
C GLU A 35 -14.73 7.69 3.34
N PRO A 36 -15.28 8.79 2.78
CA PRO A 36 -14.66 10.11 2.88
C PRO A 36 -14.44 10.61 4.32
N ASP A 37 -15.21 10.08 5.27
CA ASP A 37 -15.15 10.37 6.70
C ASP A 37 -14.46 9.26 7.52
N SER A 38 -13.85 8.28 6.86
CA SER A 38 -13.04 7.27 7.55
C SER A 38 -11.78 7.90 8.17
N PRO A 39 -11.51 7.67 9.46
CA PRO A 39 -10.31 8.19 10.10
C PRO A 39 -9.05 7.52 9.57
N CYS A 40 -7.98 8.30 9.38
CA CYS A 40 -6.68 7.75 9.04
C CYS A 40 -6.14 6.89 10.19
N PRO A 41 -5.70 5.64 9.97
CA PRO A 41 -5.19 4.77 11.02
C PRO A 41 -3.96 5.32 11.77
N ALA A 42 -3.19 6.23 11.14
CA ALA A 42 -1.99 6.80 11.75
C ALA A 42 -2.29 7.94 12.74
N THR A 43 -3.33 8.74 12.49
CA THR A 43 -3.65 9.95 13.28
C THR A 43 -5.03 9.90 13.95
N GLY A 44 -5.87 8.92 13.60
CA GLY A 44 -7.23 8.76 14.11
C GLY A 44 -8.23 9.81 13.61
N CYS A 45 -7.85 10.64 12.63
CA CYS A 45 -8.65 11.76 12.18
C CYS A 45 -9.04 11.62 10.70
N ALA A 46 -10.29 11.98 10.40
CA ALA A 46 -10.86 11.94 9.05
C ALA A 46 -10.80 13.29 8.33
N SER A 47 -10.42 14.37 9.03
CA SER A 47 -10.42 15.71 8.47
C SER A 47 -9.14 16.00 7.68
N GLY A 48 -9.27 16.81 6.63
CA GLY A 48 -8.15 17.40 5.94
C GLY A 48 -7.21 18.17 6.87
N ALA A 49 -7.65 18.71 8.01
CA ALA A 49 -6.75 19.41 8.94
C ALA A 49 -5.71 18.49 9.63
N CYS A 50 -5.92 17.18 9.61
CA CYS A 50 -4.98 16.22 10.20
C CYS A 50 -3.97 15.67 9.20
N HIS A 51 -4.21 15.89 7.90
CA HIS A 51 -3.41 15.39 6.77
C HIS A 51 -3.32 16.42 5.62
N GLY A 52 -3.53 17.68 5.94
CA GLY A 52 -3.77 18.74 4.98
C GLY A 52 -2.45 19.15 4.40
N PHE A 53 -2.32 19.04 3.09
CA PHE A 53 -1.16 19.58 2.40
C PHE A 53 -1.02 21.10 2.60
N ASP A 54 -2.12 21.77 2.97
CA ASP A 54 -2.19 23.20 3.24
C ASP A 54 -1.37 23.64 4.47
N ASP A 55 -1.14 22.73 5.43
CA ASP A 55 -0.34 23.01 6.63
C ASP A 55 1.15 22.62 6.46
N VAL A 56 1.53 22.10 5.29
CA VAL A 56 2.94 21.84 4.96
C VAL A 56 3.62 23.19 4.70
N PRO A 57 4.64 23.57 5.47
CA PRO A 57 5.33 24.84 5.26
C PRO A 57 5.90 24.93 3.84
N GLU A 58 5.62 26.03 3.14
CA GLU A 58 6.22 26.28 1.83
C GLU A 58 7.72 26.55 1.98
N PRO A 59 8.54 26.22 0.97
CA PRO A 59 9.96 26.56 0.96
C PRO A 59 10.11 28.08 0.96
N ASP A 60 10.82 28.62 1.94
CA ASP A 60 10.96 30.06 2.19
C ASP A 60 12.39 30.59 1.95
N GLY A 61 13.33 29.71 1.64
CA GLY A 61 14.75 30.01 1.43
C GLY A 61 15.54 30.27 2.72
N VAL A 62 14.90 30.16 3.90
CA VAL A 62 15.48 30.47 5.21
C VAL A 62 15.54 29.23 6.11
N HIS A 63 14.55 28.35 6.05
CA HIS A 63 14.42 27.19 6.94
C HIS A 63 14.71 25.84 6.26
N GLU A 64 15.32 25.84 5.08
CA GLU A 64 15.69 24.62 4.37
C GLU A 64 16.89 23.93 5.02
N MET A 65 16.76 22.62 5.20
CA MET A 65 17.87 21.78 5.64
C MET A 65 18.78 21.49 4.45
N THR A 66 20.09 21.54 4.61
CA THR A 66 21.02 21.10 3.55
C THR A 66 20.98 19.58 3.43
N CYS A 67 20.73 19.07 2.22
CA CYS A 67 20.84 17.64 1.93
C CYS A 67 22.30 17.19 2.15
N PRO A 68 22.57 16.23 3.08
CA PRO A 68 23.93 15.80 3.36
C PRO A 68 24.58 15.05 2.19
N GLU A 69 23.78 14.38 1.36
CA GLU A 69 24.26 13.61 0.21
C GLU A 69 24.62 14.51 -0.98
N ALA A 70 23.77 15.50 -1.28
CA ALA A 70 23.93 16.38 -2.43
C ALA A 70 24.55 17.75 -2.08
N SER A 71 24.74 18.04 -0.79
CA SER A 71 25.31 19.29 -0.25
C SER A 71 24.61 20.57 -0.75
N CYS A 72 23.31 20.50 -0.98
CA CYS A 72 22.47 21.60 -1.43
C CYS A 72 21.21 21.74 -0.57
N ALA A 73 20.69 22.96 -0.47
CA ALA A 73 19.47 23.30 0.29
C ALA A 73 18.29 23.66 -0.61
N SER A 74 18.43 23.57 -1.94
CA SER A 74 17.37 23.94 -2.89
C SER A 74 16.27 22.89 -2.95
N THR A 75 15.04 23.33 -3.24
CA THR A 75 13.87 22.46 -3.43
C THR A 75 14.05 21.41 -4.53
N GLU A 76 14.89 21.71 -5.53
CA GLU A 76 15.29 20.81 -6.61
C GLU A 76 16.07 19.59 -6.07
N CYS A 77 16.98 19.82 -5.12
CA CYS A 77 17.74 18.76 -4.47
C CYS A 77 16.93 17.89 -3.50
N HIS A 78 15.92 18.48 -2.84
CA HIS A 78 15.08 17.80 -1.87
C HIS A 78 13.90 17.04 -2.50
N ALA A 79 13.87 16.93 -3.83
CA ALA A 79 12.76 16.31 -4.55
C ALA A 79 11.39 16.89 -4.15
N TRP A 80 11.34 18.19 -3.83
CA TRP A 80 10.14 18.87 -3.33
C TRP A 80 8.94 18.71 -4.25
N ASN A 81 9.18 18.77 -5.57
CA ASN A 81 8.15 18.55 -6.57
C ASN A 81 7.58 17.12 -6.50
N SER A 82 8.41 16.10 -6.30
CA SER A 82 7.92 14.72 -6.12
C SER A 82 7.10 14.55 -4.85
N LEU A 83 7.47 15.23 -3.76
CA LEU A 83 6.72 15.21 -2.51
C LEU A 83 5.36 15.90 -2.65
N THR A 84 5.32 17.08 -3.26
CA THR A 84 4.08 17.87 -3.39
C THR A 84 3.13 17.34 -4.47
N THR A 85 3.67 16.84 -5.59
CA THR A 85 2.84 16.47 -6.76
C THR A 85 2.63 14.97 -6.93
N ARG A 86 3.51 14.12 -6.36
CA ARG A 86 3.48 12.66 -6.61
C ARG A 86 3.36 11.80 -5.36
N TYR A 87 3.53 12.35 -4.16
CA TYR A 87 3.43 11.57 -2.92
C TYR A 87 2.03 10.97 -2.70
N HIS A 88 0.98 11.65 -3.18
CA HIS A 88 -0.40 11.17 -3.10
C HIS A 88 -0.80 10.23 -4.25
N GLN A 89 0.10 9.96 -5.20
CA GLN A 89 -0.12 9.05 -6.32
C GLN A 89 0.63 7.74 -6.04
N ALA A 90 -0.06 6.61 -6.20
CA ALA A 90 0.63 5.33 -6.18
C ALA A 90 1.67 5.30 -7.32
N SER A 91 2.89 4.86 -7.03
CA SER A 91 3.89 4.71 -8.08
C SER A 91 3.40 3.69 -9.10
N ASP A 92 3.15 4.11 -10.35
CA ASP A 92 2.77 3.22 -11.45
C ASP A 92 3.76 2.06 -11.61
N ALA A 93 5.04 2.31 -11.33
CA ALA A 93 6.08 1.29 -11.34
C ALA A 93 5.87 0.23 -10.23
N SER A 94 5.49 0.66 -9.01
CA SER A 94 5.20 -0.27 -7.91
C SER A 94 3.94 -1.08 -8.17
N LEU A 95 2.89 -0.48 -8.72
CA LEU A 95 1.64 -1.18 -9.03
C LEU A 95 1.87 -2.26 -10.09
N ASN A 96 2.60 -1.91 -11.15
CA ASN A 96 2.95 -2.85 -12.21
C ASN A 96 3.89 -3.96 -11.72
N LEU A 97 4.89 -3.65 -10.89
CA LEU A 97 5.83 -4.66 -10.39
C LEU A 97 5.16 -5.62 -9.39
N TRP A 98 4.44 -5.10 -8.41
CA TRP A 98 3.90 -5.91 -7.33
C TRP A 98 2.61 -6.66 -7.70
N VAL A 99 1.84 -6.17 -8.68
CA VAL A 99 0.60 -6.82 -9.12
C VAL A 99 0.79 -7.61 -10.41
N LEU A 100 1.42 -7.04 -11.44
CA LEU A 100 1.49 -7.70 -12.76
C LEU A 100 2.59 -8.76 -12.82
N ALA A 101 3.73 -8.57 -12.13
CA ALA A 101 4.82 -9.54 -12.19
C ALA A 101 4.45 -10.92 -11.60
N PRO A 102 3.77 -11.02 -10.43
CA PRO A 102 3.30 -12.32 -9.92
C PRO A 102 2.28 -12.98 -10.85
N VAL A 103 1.37 -12.20 -11.46
CA VAL A 103 0.38 -12.72 -12.41
C VAL A 103 1.07 -13.30 -13.65
N ALA A 104 2.03 -12.55 -14.22
CA ALA A 104 2.81 -13.00 -15.37
C ALA A 104 3.62 -14.27 -15.06
N LEU A 105 4.22 -14.35 -13.86
CA LEU A 105 4.94 -15.53 -13.39
C LEU A 105 4.02 -16.76 -13.32
N VAL A 106 2.85 -16.63 -12.70
CA VAL A 106 1.89 -17.73 -12.59
C VAL A 106 1.42 -18.20 -13.96
N VAL A 107 1.08 -17.28 -14.87
CA VAL A 107 0.69 -17.61 -16.25
C VAL A 107 1.82 -18.36 -16.96
N GLY A 108 3.06 -17.87 -16.87
CA GLY A 108 4.23 -18.51 -17.46
C GLY A 108 4.44 -19.94 -16.95
N LEU A 109 4.36 -20.14 -15.63
CA LEU A 109 4.50 -21.47 -15.02
C LEU A 109 3.39 -22.44 -15.48
N VAL A 110 2.14 -21.97 -15.57
CA VAL A 110 1.02 -22.78 -16.08
C VAL A 110 1.27 -23.21 -17.53
N LEU A 111 1.75 -22.30 -18.38
CA LEU A 111 2.06 -22.62 -19.77
C LEU A 111 3.20 -23.64 -19.90
N ILE A 112 4.25 -23.51 -19.08
CA ILE A 112 5.37 -24.46 -19.05
C ILE A 112 4.88 -25.85 -18.63
N VAL A 113 4.14 -25.94 -17.52
CA VAL A 113 3.61 -27.22 -17.02
C VAL A 113 2.71 -27.88 -18.07
N ARG A 114 1.88 -27.11 -18.78
CA ARG A 114 1.01 -27.61 -19.85
C ARG A 114 1.74 -28.02 -21.13
N LYS A 115 2.91 -27.45 -21.39
CA LYS A 115 3.73 -27.74 -22.59
C LYS A 115 4.61 -28.98 -22.40
N VAL A 116 5.07 -29.21 -21.17
CA VAL A 116 6.06 -30.25 -20.81
C VAL A 116 5.40 -31.49 -20.19
N GLY A 117 4.17 -31.36 -19.66
CA GLY A 117 3.38 -32.46 -19.07
C GLY A 117 2.47 -33.19 -20.05
#